data_AF-A0A9Q7JYZ0-F1
#
_entry.id   AF-A0A9Q7JYZ0-F1
#
_cell.length_a   1.000
_cell.length_b   1.000
_cell.length_c   1.000
_cell.angle_alpha   90.00
_cell.angle_beta   90.00
_cell.angle_gamma   90.00
#
_symmetry.space_group_name_H-M   'P 1'
#
loop_
_entity.id
_entity.type
_entity.pdbx_description
1 polymer ?
#
loop_
_entity_poly.entity_id
_entity_poly.type
_entity_poly.pdbx_seq_one_letter_code
_entity_poly.pdbx_strand_id
1 'polypeptide(L)' 'MGFPSPAMDYQEQRLTIDLLCGIDGNCRVIQTSCGWAVVNVAIRPEQGDTLLVRMDNRNQFVKLQGSALITEDGEA' A
#
# COMPACT_ATOMS: atom_id res chain seq x y z
N MET A 1 38.90 26.47 -20.03
CA MET A 1 38.06 25.24 -20.08
C MET A 1 37.44 25.09 -18.70
N GLY A 2 36.14 25.41 -18.57
CA GLY A 2 35.44 25.42 -17.29
C GLY A 2 35.03 24.01 -16.89
N PHE A 3 35.30 23.63 -15.64
CA PHE A 3 34.90 22.36 -15.07
C PHE A 3 33.36 22.29 -15.10
N PRO A 4 32.72 21.33 -15.79
CA PRO A 4 31.28 21.17 -15.69
C PRO A 4 30.97 20.90 -14.21
N SER A 5 30.15 21.76 -13.61
CA SER A 5 29.84 21.68 -12.19
C SER A 5 29.19 20.31 -11.88
N PRO A 6 29.69 19.54 -10.87
CA PRO A 6 29.17 18.22 -10.52
C PRO A 6 27.67 18.22 -10.17
N ALA A 7 27.11 19.39 -9.86
CA ALA A 7 25.71 19.58 -9.48
C ALA A 7 24.69 19.27 -10.60
N MET A 8 25.13 19.03 -11.83
CA MET A 8 24.22 18.64 -12.93
C MET A 8 23.79 17.16 -12.85
N ASP A 9 24.52 16.33 -12.10
CA ASP A 9 24.22 14.90 -11.93
C ASP A 9 23.14 14.66 -10.86
N TYR A 10 22.91 15.64 -9.97
CA TYR A 10 21.91 15.53 -8.93
C TYR A 10 20.56 16.10 -9.40
N GLN A 11 19.81 15.30 -10.16
CA GLN A 11 18.38 15.52 -10.34
C GLN A 11 17.64 14.76 -9.24
N GLU A 12 17.17 15.49 -8.23
CA GLU A 12 16.26 14.94 -7.24
C GLU A 12 15.00 14.41 -7.94
N GLN A 13 14.72 13.13 -7.79
CA GLN A 13 13.46 12.58 -8.26
C GLN A 13 12.33 13.28 -7.49
N ARG A 14 11.37 13.86 -8.22
CA ARG A 14 10.23 14.52 -7.63
C ARG A 14 9.48 13.53 -6.73
N LEU A 15 9.37 13.86 -5.44
CA LEU A 15 8.52 13.12 -4.51
C LEU A 15 7.07 13.18 -5.00
N THR A 16 6.58 12.04 -5.46
CA THR A 16 5.18 11.81 -5.83
C THR A 16 4.54 10.92 -4.76
N ILE A 17 3.22 11.02 -4.60
CA ILE A 17 2.47 10.16 -3.66
C ILE A 17 2.66 8.68 -4.02
N ASP A 18 2.80 8.41 -5.32
CA ASP A 18 3.10 7.09 -5.87
C ASP A 18 4.41 6.52 -5.33
N LEU A 19 5.49 7.32 -5.38
CA LEU A 19 6.79 6.98 -4.81
C LEU A 19 6.75 6.85 -3.29
N LEU A 20 6.06 7.77 -2.61
CA LEU A 20 5.97 7.80 -1.14
C LEU A 20 5.21 6.61 -0.58
N CYS A 21 4.15 6.18 -1.25
CA CYS A 21 3.25 5.13 -0.81
C CYS A 21 3.52 3.77 -1.49
N GLY A 22 4.51 3.69 -2.39
CA GLY A 22 4.82 2.48 -3.14
C GLY A 22 3.63 2.01 -3.99
N ILE A 23 2.86 2.95 -4.54
CA ILE A 23 1.77 2.63 -5.45
C ILE A 23 2.41 2.20 -6.77
N ASP A 24 2.01 1.05 -7.28
CA ASP A 24 2.42 0.55 -8.58
C ASP A 24 1.15 0.27 -9.40
N GLY A 25 1.27 -0.05 -10.70
CA GLY A 25 0.14 -0.45 -11.53
C GLY A 25 -0.66 -1.65 -10.98
N ASN A 26 -0.05 -2.43 -10.08
CA ASN A 26 -0.70 -3.54 -9.37
C ASN A 26 -1.38 -3.13 -8.04
N CYS A 27 -1.31 -1.87 -7.65
CA CYS A 27 -1.93 -1.36 -6.43
C CYS A 27 -3.33 -0.80 -6.70
N ARG A 28 -4.26 -1.08 -5.79
CA ARG A 28 -5.60 -0.49 -5.76
C ARG A 28 -5.72 0.46 -4.58
N VAL A 29 -6.10 1.69 -4.87
CA VAL A 29 -6.41 2.70 -3.85
C VAL A 29 -7.89 2.63 -3.52
N ILE A 30 -8.22 2.48 -2.25
CA ILE A 30 -9.58 2.34 -1.76
C ILE A 30 -9.82 3.38 -0.67
N GLN A 31 -10.94 4.10 -0.79
CA GLN A 31 -11.34 5.07 0.21
C GLN A 31 -12.03 4.39 1.38
N THR A 32 -11.56 4.70 2.59
CA THR A 32 -12.11 4.23 3.85
C THR A 32 -12.65 5.42 4.64
N SER A 33 -13.39 5.16 5.72
CA SER A 33 -13.94 6.22 6.58
C SER A 33 -12.87 7.08 7.25
N CYS A 34 -11.66 6.54 7.42
CA CYS A 34 -10.55 7.21 8.11
C CYS A 34 -9.44 7.69 7.15
N GLY A 35 -9.57 7.49 5.82
CA GLY A 35 -8.55 7.91 4.85
C GLY A 35 -8.53 7.04 3.59
N TRP A 36 -7.33 6.65 3.17
CA TRP A 36 -7.09 5.82 1.99
C TRP A 36 -6.27 4.58 2.34
N ALA A 37 -6.62 3.47 1.71
CA ALA A 37 -5.92 2.21 1.77
C ALA A 37 -5.29 1.93 0.41
N VAL A 38 -4.01 1.56 0.38
CA VAL A 38 -3.35 1.09 -0.84
C VAL A 38 -3.11 -0.40 -0.68
N VAL A 39 -3.69 -1.20 -1.58
CA VAL A 39 -3.62 -2.66 -1.53
C VAL A 39 -2.97 -3.17 -2.80
N ASN A 40 -1.86 -3.88 -2.69
CA ASN A 40 -1.25 -4.54 -3.82
C ASN A 40 -2.01 -5.84 -4.12
N VAL A 41 -2.58 -5.96 -5.33
CA VAL A 41 -3.35 -7.14 -5.74
C VAL A 41 -2.52 -8.23 -6.41
N ALA A 42 -1.24 -7.97 -6.70
CA ALA A 42 -0.32 -8.95 -7.30
C ALA A 42 0.43 -9.79 -6.25
N ILE A 43 0.41 -9.38 -4.98
CA ILE A 43 1.08 -10.08 -3.88
C ILE A 43 0.15 -11.17 -3.33
N ARG A 44 0.71 -12.37 -3.11
CA ARG A 44 0.00 -13.41 -2.36
C ARG A 44 0.10 -13.13 -0.87
N PRO A 45 -1.01 -13.19 -0.13
CA PRO A 45 -0.99 -12.90 1.30
C PRO A 45 -0.26 -13.98 2.09
N GLU A 46 0.55 -13.57 3.06
CA GLU A 46 1.25 -14.47 3.98
C GLU A 46 0.66 -14.42 5.40
N GLN A 47 1.03 -15.36 6.26
CA GLN A 47 0.51 -15.39 7.62
C GLN A 47 0.98 -14.15 8.39
N GLY A 48 0.03 -13.43 8.97
CA GLY A 48 0.28 -12.17 9.66
C GLY A 48 0.04 -10.92 8.81
N ASP A 49 -0.16 -11.07 7.49
CA ASP A 49 -0.52 -9.94 6.63
C ASP A 49 -1.91 -9.39 6.92
N THR A 50 -2.07 -8.10 6.63
CA THR A 50 -3.35 -7.42 6.69
C THR A 50 -3.95 -7.36 5.30
N LEU A 51 -5.13 -7.95 5.15
CA LEU A 51 -5.87 -8.01 3.92
C LEU A 51 -7.07 -7.08 3.99
N LEU A 52 -7.39 -6.48 2.86
CA LEU A 52 -8.64 -5.76 2.72
C LEU A 52 -9.68 -6.69 2.13
N VAL A 53 -10.72 -6.98 2.91
CA VAL A 53 -11.85 -7.80 2.48
C VAL A 53 -13.06 -6.89 2.30
N ARG A 54 -13.85 -7.14 1.25
CA ARG A 54 -15.15 -6.50 1.06
C ARG A 54 -16.23 -7.46 1.56
N MET A 55 -16.87 -7.12 2.68
CA MET A 55 -18.04 -7.82 3.20
C MET A 55 -19.22 -6.87 3.29
N ASP A 56 -20.41 -7.32 2.89
CA ASP A 56 -21.66 -6.55 3.02
C ASP A 56 -21.59 -5.11 2.47
N ASN A 57 -20.96 -4.96 1.30
CA ASN A 57 -20.73 -3.68 0.64
C ASN A 57 -19.86 -2.68 1.43
N ARG A 58 -19.17 -3.16 2.48
CA ARG A 58 -18.19 -2.42 3.28
C ARG A 58 -16.80 -3.02 3.10
N ASN A 59 -15.80 -2.16 3.15
CA ASN A 59 -14.41 -2.54 3.11
C ASN A 59 -13.90 -2.65 4.55
N GLN A 60 -13.36 -3.80 4.93
CA GLN A 60 -12.84 -4.08 6.27
C GLN A 60 -11.42 -4.64 6.18
N PHE A 61 -10.57 -4.24 7.12
CA PHE A 61 -9.23 -4.78 7.26
C PHE A 61 -9.28 -6.01 8.17
N VAL A 62 -8.67 -7.09 7.71
CA VAL A 62 -8.58 -8.35 8.44
C VAL A 62 -7.15 -8.83 8.44
N LYS A 63 -6.72 -9.52 9.48
CA LYS A 63 -5.41 -10.13 9.58
C LYS A 63 -5.51 -11.61 9.28
N LEU A 64 -4.68 -12.11 8.36
CA LEU A 64 -4.62 -13.53 8.06
C LEU A 64 -3.88 -14.26 9.19
N GLN A 65 -4.60 -15.04 10.00
CA GLN A 65 -4.02 -15.87 11.06
C GLN A 65 -4.34 -17.34 10.82
N GLY A 66 -3.37 -18.08 10.30
CA GLY A 66 -3.54 -19.49 9.95
C GLY A 66 -4.55 -19.65 8.82
N SER A 67 -5.69 -20.26 9.12
CA SER A 67 -6.81 -20.41 8.17
C SER A 67 -8.00 -19.49 8.46
N ALA A 68 -7.87 -18.57 9.41
CA ALA A 68 -8.93 -17.63 9.80
C ALA A 68 -8.57 -16.19 9.39
N LEU A 69 -9.59 -15.39 9.11
CA LEU A 69 -9.49 -13.96 8.82
C LEU A 69 -9.99 -13.21 10.05
N ILE A 70 -9.08 -12.62 10.80
CA ILE A 70 -9.41 -11.96 12.07
C ILE A 70 -9.65 -10.48 11.80
N THR A 71 -10.85 -10.00 12.10
CA THR A 71 -11.18 -8.58 11.99
C THR A 71 -10.56 -7.78 13.15
N GLU A 72 -10.46 -6.46 13.01
CA GLU A 72 -9.95 -5.58 14.09
C GLU A 72 -10.82 -5.64 15.38
N ASP A 73 -12.09 -6.03 15.25
CA ASP A 73 -13.02 -6.24 16.38
C ASP A 73 -12.75 -7.55 17.15
N GLY A 74 -11.82 -8.39 16.67
CA GLY A 74 -11.47 -9.66 17.29
C GLY A 74 -12.43 -10.81 16.96
N GLU A 75 -13.38 -10.60 16.06
CA GLU A 75 -14.24 -11.66 15.55
C GLU A 75 -13.46 -12.54 14.56
N ALA A 76 -13.54 -13.86 14.77
CA ALA A 76 -12.82 -14.92 14.07
C ALA A 76 -13.78 -15.83 13.27
#